data_AF-A0A137Q560-F1
#
_entry.id   AF-A0A137Q560-F1
#
_cell.length_a   1.000
_cell.length_b   1.000
_cell.length_c   1.000
_cell.angle_alpha   90.00
_cell.angle_beta   90.00
_cell.angle_gamma   90.00
#
_symmetry.space_group_name_H-M   'P 1'
#
loop_
_entity.id
_entity.type
_entity.pdbx_description
1 polymer ?
#
loop_
_entity_poly.entity_id
_entity_poly.type
_entity_poly.pdbx_seq_one_letter_code
_entity_poly.pdbx_strand_id
1 'polypeptide(L)'
;MDIVRDWVAKTIKVNIPEPRAPMLKSYLKVVGINYYTPSSWHEDGSTHLQAEDVMYVMHCNNLFDSICLASSPHIMKASVHSDMAVIWFDIWDLQKSTKAKALINKLFNFGNDIATVLACNMHPGIPQCQNCWCWCHITAKC
;
A
#
# COMPACT_ATOMS: atom_id res chain seq x y z
N MET A 1 22.22 24.84 -32.26
CA MET A 1 20.80 25.19 -32.10
C MET A 1 20.00 24.12 -32.81
N ASP A 2 19.51 23.16 -32.03
CA ASP A 2 18.94 21.88 -32.48
C ASP A 2 17.52 22.02 -33.02
N ILE A 3 17.41 22.24 -34.33
CA ILE A 3 16.14 22.25 -35.10
C ILE A 3 15.31 20.97 -34.87
N VAL A 4 15.98 19.86 -34.53
CA VAL A 4 15.34 18.56 -34.25
C VAL A 4 14.50 18.60 -32.96
N ARG A 5 14.88 19.39 -31.94
CA ARG A 5 14.14 19.46 -30.67
C ARG A 5 12.80 20.20 -30.81
N ASP A 6 12.78 21.24 -31.64
CA ASP A 6 11.61 22.11 -31.79
C ASP A 6 10.48 21.41 -32.58
N TRP A 7 10.83 20.48 -33.48
CA TRP A 7 9.86 19.69 -34.24
C TRP A 7 9.21 18.57 -33.40
N VAL A 8 9.97 17.95 -32.50
CA VAL A 8 9.42 16.91 -31.60
C VAL A 8 8.46 17.53 -30.57
N ALA A 9 8.79 18.71 -30.05
CA ALA A 9 7.95 19.41 -29.06
C ALA A 9 6.59 19.88 -29.63
N LYS A 10 6.51 20.18 -30.94
CA LYS A 10 5.28 20.68 -31.57
C LYS A 10 4.23 19.61 -31.89
N THR A 11 4.60 18.34 -31.89
CA THR A 11 3.75 17.27 -32.45
C THR A 11 3.17 16.34 -31.40
N ILE A 12 3.59 16.47 -30.14
CA ILE A 12 3.25 15.53 -29.07
C ILE A 12 2.75 16.33 -27.85
N LYS A 13 1.47 16.69 -27.84
CA LYS A 13 0.73 16.88 -26.58
C LYS A 13 0.40 15.51 -25.99
N VAL A 14 1.42 14.69 -25.77
CA VAL A 14 1.30 13.56 -24.86
C VAL A 14 1.72 14.13 -23.53
N ASN A 15 0.83 14.03 -22.53
CA ASN A 15 1.26 14.10 -21.13
C ASN A 15 2.23 12.95 -20.93
N ILE A 16 3.50 13.14 -21.26
CA ILE A 16 4.57 12.21 -20.95
C ILE A 16 4.61 12.21 -19.42
N PRO A 17 4.21 11.12 -18.74
CA PRO A 17 4.40 11.04 -17.31
C PRO A 17 5.89 11.28 -17.09
N GLU A 18 6.25 12.24 -16.23
CA GLU A 18 7.66 12.47 -15.90
C GLU A 18 8.34 11.12 -15.67
N PRO A 19 9.52 10.88 -16.27
CA PRO A 19 10.23 9.62 -16.10
C PRO A 19 10.54 9.47 -14.61
N ARG A 20 9.67 8.75 -13.90
CA ARG A 20 9.86 8.37 -12.52
C ARG A 20 11.07 7.43 -12.53
N ALA A 21 12.15 7.86 -11.89
CA ALA A 21 13.29 7.00 -11.59
C ALA A 21 12.75 5.66 -11.05
N PRO A 22 13.37 4.51 -11.34
CA PRO A 22 12.89 3.22 -10.85
C PRO A 22 12.76 3.28 -9.33
N MET A 23 11.52 3.38 -8.85
CA MET A 23 11.21 3.39 -7.42
C MET A 23 11.28 1.96 -6.93
N LEU A 24 11.99 1.73 -5.84
CA LEU A 24 12.03 0.42 -5.19
C LEU A 24 10.75 0.26 -4.37
N LYS A 25 10.11 -0.91 -4.47
CA LYS A 25 9.02 -1.26 -3.56
C LYS A 25 9.60 -1.64 -2.20
N SER A 26 8.99 -1.12 -1.14
CA SER A 26 9.22 -1.61 0.22
C SER A 26 7.96 -2.28 0.74
N TYR A 27 8.14 -3.45 1.34
CA TYR A 27 7.06 -4.27 1.88
C TYR A 27 6.95 -4.03 3.37
N LEU A 28 5.75 -3.69 3.83
CA LEU A 28 5.45 -3.38 5.21
C LEU A 28 4.20 -4.14 5.66
N LYS A 29 4.06 -4.29 6.97
CA LYS A 29 2.83 -4.80 7.57
C LYS A 29 2.43 -3.99 8.78
N VAL A 30 1.13 -3.89 9.02
CA VAL A 30 0.56 -3.38 10.25
C VAL A 30 0.06 -4.56 11.08
N VAL A 31 0.32 -4.51 12.38
CA VAL A 31 -0.14 -5.49 13.37
C VAL A 31 -0.77 -4.78 14.57
N GLY A 32 -1.52 -5.52 15.39
CA GLY A 32 -2.14 -4.99 16.61
C GLY A 32 -3.55 -4.44 16.42
N ILE A 33 -4.21 -4.80 15.32
CA ILE A 33 -5.58 -4.36 14.99
C ILE A 33 -6.50 -5.57 14.99
N ASN A 34 -7.73 -5.41 15.45
CA ASN A 34 -8.75 -6.45 15.36
C ASN A 34 -9.18 -6.70 13.91
N TYR A 35 -9.33 -7.97 13.53
CA TYR A 35 -9.85 -8.37 12.23
C TYR A 35 -11.36 -8.12 12.11
N TYR A 36 -12.06 -8.18 13.23
CA TYR A 36 -13.49 -7.91 13.28
C TYR A 36 -13.74 -6.45 13.65
N THR A 37 -14.51 -5.77 12.81
CA THR A 37 -14.93 -4.39 13.03
C THR A 37 -16.27 -4.35 13.76
N PRO A 38 -16.52 -3.32 14.59
CA PRO A 38 -17.85 -3.10 15.16
C PRO A 38 -18.89 -2.95 14.05
N SER A 39 -20.10 -3.46 14.27
CA SER A 39 -21.20 -3.38 13.31
C SER A 39 -21.63 -1.95 12.93
N SER A 40 -21.09 -0.93 13.62
CA SER A 40 -21.32 0.49 13.30
C SER A 40 -20.40 1.03 12.20
N TRP A 41 -19.41 0.26 11.75
CA TRP A 41 -18.44 0.72 10.74
C TRP A 41 -19.00 0.62 9.32
N HIS A 42 -19.85 -0.37 9.06
CA HIS A 42 -20.38 -0.63 7.73
C HIS A 42 -21.90 -0.74 7.75
N GLU A 43 -22.55 0.03 6.88
CA GLU A 43 -24.02 -0.01 6.71
C GLU A 43 -24.51 -1.32 6.08
N ASP A 44 -23.64 -2.02 5.36
CA ASP A 44 -23.92 -3.32 4.73
C ASP A 44 -23.92 -4.50 5.73
N GLY A 45 -23.58 -4.24 7.01
CA GLY A 45 -23.48 -5.25 8.04
C GLY A 45 -22.19 -6.06 8.01
N SER A 46 -21.19 -5.67 7.21
CA SER A 46 -19.86 -6.27 7.22
C SER A 46 -19.26 -6.17 8.63
N THR A 47 -18.73 -7.30 9.12
CA THR A 47 -18.13 -7.41 10.46
C THR A 47 -16.62 -7.60 10.41
N HIS A 48 -16.01 -7.46 9.23
CA HIS A 48 -14.58 -7.67 9.01
C HIS A 48 -13.93 -6.42 8.44
N LEU A 49 -12.68 -6.21 8.81
CA LEU A 49 -11.87 -5.10 8.33
C LEU A 49 -11.66 -5.16 6.81
N GLN A 50 -11.97 -4.07 6.12
CA GLN A 50 -11.85 -3.94 4.68
C GLN A 50 -10.66 -3.05 4.29
N ALA A 51 -10.25 -3.10 3.02
CA ALA A 51 -9.12 -2.31 2.53
C ALA A 51 -9.43 -0.81 2.59
N GLU A 52 -10.70 -0.45 2.39
CA GLU A 52 -11.22 0.90 2.42
C GLU A 52 -11.07 1.53 3.82
N ASP A 53 -11.31 0.76 4.88
CA ASP A 53 -11.10 1.20 6.27
C ASP A 53 -9.64 1.54 6.53
N VAL A 54 -8.75 0.65 6.07
CA VAL A 54 -7.31 0.81 6.23
C VAL A 54 -6.84 2.06 5.49
N MET A 55 -7.28 2.23 4.25
CA MET A 55 -6.97 3.39 3.43
C MET A 55 -7.47 4.68 4.08
N TYR A 56 -8.70 4.68 4.61
CA TYR A 56 -9.26 5.82 5.34
C TYR A 56 -8.41 6.19 6.55
N VAL A 57 -8.08 5.23 7.41
CA VAL A 57 -7.25 5.49 8.60
C VAL A 57 -5.85 5.97 8.21
N MET A 58 -5.24 5.38 7.19
CA MET A 58 -3.94 5.84 6.68
C MET A 58 -4.02 7.29 6.18
N HIS A 59 -5.07 7.66 5.44
CA HIS A 59 -5.27 9.02 4.95
C HIS A 59 -5.53 10.04 6.06
N CYS A 60 -6.17 9.64 7.15
CA CYS A 60 -6.41 10.51 8.30
C CYS A 60 -5.21 10.65 9.23
N ASN A 61 -4.11 9.91 8.98
CA ASN A 61 -2.98 9.86 9.89
C ASN A 61 -1.72 10.44 9.25
N ASN A 62 -1.20 11.51 9.87
CA ASN A 62 -0.03 12.25 9.37
C ASN A 62 1.23 11.38 9.20
N LEU A 63 1.29 10.20 9.85
CA LEU A 63 2.35 9.22 9.64
C LEU A 63 2.49 8.81 8.16
N PHE A 64 1.39 8.84 7.39
CA PHE A 64 1.33 8.38 6.01
C PHE A 64 1.26 9.50 4.96
N ASP A 65 1.28 10.79 5.35
CA ASP A 65 1.11 11.93 4.43
C ASP A 65 2.07 11.94 3.22
N SER A 66 3.30 11.47 3.43
CA SER A 66 4.35 11.45 2.40
C SER A 66 4.48 10.09 1.70
N ILE A 67 3.60 9.15 2.01
CA ILE A 67 3.66 7.77 1.54
C ILE A 67 2.81 7.61 0.29
N CYS A 68 3.35 6.89 -0.70
CA CYS A 68 2.62 6.52 -1.90
C CYS A 68 2.49 4.99 -1.89
N LEU A 69 1.27 4.50 -1.71
CA LEU A 69 0.99 3.07 -1.76
C LEU A 69 1.20 2.54 -3.17
N ALA A 70 1.85 1.38 -3.28
CA ALA A 70 2.10 0.72 -4.55
C ALA A 70 0.99 -0.26 -4.93
N SER A 71 0.15 -0.65 -3.99
CA SER A 71 -0.98 -1.55 -4.17
C SER A 71 -2.01 -1.32 -3.05
N SER A 72 -3.23 -1.82 -3.24
CA SER A 72 -4.25 -1.81 -2.18
C SER A 72 -3.79 -2.69 -1.00
N PRO A 73 -4.00 -2.27 0.25
CA PRO A 73 -3.68 -3.08 1.42
C PRO A 73 -4.39 -4.44 1.40
N HIS A 74 -3.69 -5.47 1.85
CA HIS A 74 -4.22 -6.82 1.93
C HIS A 74 -4.38 -7.23 3.41
N ILE A 75 -5.62 -7.53 3.81
CA ILE A 75 -5.94 -7.93 5.18
C ILE A 75 -5.98 -9.46 5.28
N MET A 76 -5.35 -10.00 6.32
CA MET A 76 -5.46 -11.41 6.70
C MET A 76 -5.63 -11.53 8.21
N LYS A 77 -6.26 -12.61 8.69
CA LYS A 77 -6.17 -12.98 10.10
C LYS A 77 -4.73 -13.40 10.45
N ALA A 78 -4.26 -13.05 11.65
CA ALA A 78 -2.93 -13.44 12.13
C ALA A 78 -2.78 -14.97 12.28
N SER A 79 -3.89 -15.66 12.57
CA SER A 79 -4.02 -17.12 12.51
C SER A 79 -5.50 -17.51 12.36
N VAL A 80 -5.77 -18.79 12.09
CA VAL A 80 -7.15 -19.31 11.94
C VAL A 80 -8.04 -18.96 13.14
N HIS A 81 -7.48 -19.03 14.35
CA HIS A 81 -8.18 -18.82 15.62
C HIS A 81 -7.92 -17.44 16.26
N SER A 82 -7.14 -16.57 15.62
CA SER A 82 -6.85 -15.25 16.16
C SER A 82 -7.90 -14.24 15.70
N ASP A 83 -8.32 -13.35 16.59
CA ASP A 83 -9.18 -12.22 16.23
C ASP A 83 -8.38 -11.01 15.73
N MET A 84 -7.06 -11.13 15.64
CA MET A 84 -6.17 -10.06 15.17
C MET A 84 -5.96 -10.14 13.65
N ALA A 85 -5.82 -8.98 13.03
CA ALA A 85 -5.44 -8.83 11.64
C ALA A 85 -3.93 -8.58 11.48
N VAL A 86 -3.40 -9.04 10.35
CA VAL A 86 -2.16 -8.57 9.76
C VAL A 86 -2.53 -7.90 8.44
N ILE A 87 -2.17 -6.63 8.32
CA ILE A 87 -2.45 -5.84 7.14
C ILE A 87 -1.14 -5.66 6.39
N TRP A 88 -1.06 -6.20 5.19
CA TRP A 88 0.10 -6.11 4.32
C TRP A 88 -0.07 -4.94 3.36
N PHE A 89 0.97 -4.12 3.18
CA PHE A 89 0.91 -3.01 2.25
C PHE A 89 2.28 -2.70 1.66
N ASP A 90 2.26 -2.29 0.40
CA ASP A 90 3.47 -1.93 -0.33
C ASP A 90 3.53 -0.42 -0.49
N ILE A 91 4.73 0.13 -0.39
CA ILE A 91 4.96 1.55 -0.69
C ILE A 91 6.00 1.69 -1.80
N TRP A 92 5.81 2.72 -2.63
CA TRP A 92 6.86 3.20 -3.50
C TRP A 92 7.88 3.98 -2.66
N ASP A 93 9.12 3.50 -2.66
CA ASP A 93 10.23 4.12 -1.94
C ASP A 93 11.34 4.53 -2.91
N LEU A 94 12.13 5.51 -2.47
CA LEU A 94 13.38 5.84 -3.11
C LEU A 94 14.39 4.73 -2.82
N GLN A 95 15.45 4.65 -3.63
CA GLN A 95 16.43 3.56 -3.63
C GLN A 95 17.06 3.22 -2.25
N LYS A 96 16.95 4.10 -1.25
CA LYS A 96 17.55 3.95 0.09
C LYS A 96 16.61 3.47 1.21
N SER A 97 15.36 3.14 0.91
CA SER A 97 14.49 2.62 1.97
C SER A 97 13.90 3.72 2.86
N THR A 98 14.00 5.00 2.47
CA THR A 98 13.88 6.13 3.43
C THR A 98 12.48 6.25 3.99
N LYS A 99 11.46 6.08 3.14
CA LYS A 99 10.06 6.16 3.57
C LYS A 99 9.69 4.95 4.43
N ALA A 100 10.13 3.76 4.05
CA ALA A 100 9.88 2.55 4.83
C ALA A 100 10.53 2.65 6.22
N LYS A 101 11.79 3.10 6.29
CA LYS A 101 12.50 3.31 7.57
C LYS A 101 11.82 4.33 8.47
N ALA A 102 11.18 5.35 7.90
CA ALA A 102 10.43 6.33 8.68
C ALA A 102 9.19 5.72 9.35
N LEU A 103 8.59 4.68 8.73
CA LEU A 103 7.40 3.99 9.22
C LEU A 103 7.71 2.82 10.16
N ILE A 104 8.82 2.09 9.95
CA ILE A 104 9.14 0.89 10.73
C ILE A 104 9.21 1.21 12.23
N ASN A 105 8.57 0.35 13.04
CA ASN A 105 8.41 0.46 14.50
C ASN A 105 7.65 1.70 14.96
N LYS A 106 6.93 2.40 14.07
CA LYS A 106 6.01 3.46 14.47
C LYS A 106 4.70 2.86 14.93
N LEU A 107 4.16 3.46 15.98
CA LEU A 107 2.83 3.19 16.47
C LEU A 107 1.88 4.29 16.01
N PHE A 108 0.64 3.92 15.74
CA PHE A 108 -0.42 4.87 15.40
C PHE A 108 -1.78 4.33 15.82
N ASN A 109 -2.75 5.23 16.00
CA ASN A 109 -4.10 4.84 16.37
C ASN A 109 -4.86 4.34 15.16
N PHE A 110 -5.51 3.19 15.31
CA PHE A 110 -6.42 2.59 14.33
C PHE A 110 -7.78 2.38 14.99
N GLY A 111 -8.65 3.38 14.91
CA GLY A 111 -9.87 3.41 15.72
C GLY A 111 -9.51 3.38 17.22
N ASN A 112 -9.94 2.32 17.92
CA ASN A 112 -9.64 2.10 19.34
C ASN A 112 -8.38 1.26 19.59
N ASP A 113 -7.76 0.72 18.53
CA ASP A 113 -6.58 -0.13 18.62
C ASP A 113 -5.30 0.69 18.44
N ILE A 114 -4.20 0.23 19.05
CA ILE A 114 -2.86 0.77 18.82
C ILE A 114 -2.13 -0.15 17.86
N ALA A 115 -1.95 0.33 16.64
CA ALA A 115 -1.32 -0.39 15.55
C ALA A 115 0.19 -0.13 15.51
N THR A 116 0.97 -1.13 15.08
CA THR A 116 2.42 -1.01 14.87
C THR A 116 2.79 -1.38 13.44
N VAL A 117 3.60 -0.54 12.79
CA VAL A 117 4.15 -0.84 11.46
C VAL A 117 5.46 -1.62 11.60
N LEU A 118 5.57 -2.73 10.90
CA LEU A 118 6.74 -3.61 10.88
C LEU A 118 7.26 -3.80 9.46
N ALA A 119 8.57 -3.98 9.34
CA ALA A 119 9.18 -4.43 8.10
C ALA A 119 8.77 -5.87 7.79
N CYS A 120 8.64 -6.19 6.51
CA CYS A 120 8.51 -7.57 6.06
C CYS A 120 9.26 -7.82 4.76
N ASN A 121 9.47 -9.10 4.45
CA ASN A 121 9.86 -9.51 3.11
C ASN A 121 8.63 -9.48 2.20
N MET A 122 8.85 -9.57 0.90
CA MET A 122 7.81 -9.80 -0.10
C MET A 122 6.83 -10.88 0.38
N HIS A 123 5.53 -10.60 0.24
CA HIS A 123 4.46 -11.36 0.89
C HIS A 123 4.57 -12.87 0.58
N PRO A 124 4.81 -13.73 1.59
CA PRO A 124 4.98 -15.15 1.36
C PRO A 124 3.66 -15.77 0.91
N GLY A 125 3.66 -16.41 -0.27
CA GLY A 125 2.55 -17.23 -0.76
C GLY A 125 1.49 -16.51 -1.59
N ILE A 126 1.61 -15.19 -1.83
CA ILE A 126 0.66 -14.44 -2.67
C ILE A 126 1.37 -14.01 -3.97
N PRO A 127 0.95 -14.49 -5.15
CA PRO A 127 1.52 -14.02 -6.40
C PRO A 127 1.17 -12.56 -6.62
N GLN A 128 2.19 -11.75 -6.96
CA GLN A 128 2.00 -10.41 -7.51
C GLN A 128 2.04 -10.47 -9.02
N CYS A 129 1.01 -9.92 -9.65
CA CYS A 129 0.98 -9.78 -11.09
C CYS A 129 2.07 -8.79 -11.54
N GLN A 130 2.93 -9.18 -12.49
CA GLN A 130 3.99 -8.31 -13.01
C GLN A 130 3.48 -7.27 -14.02
N ASN A 131 2.21 -7.39 -14.45
CA ASN A 131 1.59 -6.47 -15.39
C ASN A 131 0.87 -5.32 -14.66
N CYS A 132 -0.12 -5.65 -13.82
CA CYS A 132 -0.90 -4.65 -13.07
C CYS A 132 -0.36 -4.38 -11.65
N TRP A 133 0.61 -5.16 -11.17
CA TRP A 133 1.21 -5.02 -9.85
C TRP A 133 0.26 -5.21 -8.66
N CYS A 134 -0.94 -5.73 -8.91
CA CYS A 134 -1.88 -6.16 -7.89
C CYS A 134 -1.51 -7.54 -7.33
N TRP A 135 -1.89 -7.75 -6.08
CA TRP A 135 -1.80 -9.05 -5.41
C TRP A 135 -2.97 -9.97 -5.82
N CYS A 136 -2.89 -11.24 -5.39
CA CYS A 136 -3.91 -12.29 -5.56
C CYS A 136 -4.02 -12.95 -6.94
N HIS A 137 -3.23 -12.56 -7.95
CA HIS A 137 -3.20 -13.26 -9.23
C HIS A 137 -1.81 -13.23 -9.90
N ILE A 138 -1.56 -14.23 -10.76
CA ILE A 138 -0.35 -14.32 -11.58
C ILE A 138 -0.53 -13.51 -12.87
N THR A 139 0.57 -13.06 -13.47
CA THR A 139 0.57 -12.29 -14.73
C THR A 139 -0.23 -12.94 -15.86
N ALA A 140 -0.23 -14.27 -15.94
CA ALA A 140 -0.97 -15.02 -16.95
C ALA A 140 -2.51 -14.95 -16.81
N LYS A 141 -3.02 -14.49 -15.66
CA LYS A 141 -4.45 -14.33 -15.36
C LYS A 141 -4.82 -12.86 -15.12
N CYS A 142 -3.96 -11.93 -15.54
CA CYS A 142 -4.17 -10.49 -15.43
C CYS A 142 -5.20 -10.01 -16.45
#